data_AF-A0A914UA62-F1
#
_entry.id   AF-A0A914UA62-F1
#
_cell.length_a   1.000
_cell.length_b   1.000
_cell.length_c   1.000
_cell.angle_alpha   90.00
_cell.angle_beta   90.00
_cell.angle_gamma   90.00
#
_symmetry.space_group_name_H-M   'P 1'
#
loop_
_entity.id
_entity.type
_entity.pdbx_description
1 polymer ?
#
loop_
_entity_poly.entity_id
_entity_poly.type
_entity_poly.pdbx_seq_one_letter_code
_entity_poly.pdbx_strand_id
1 'polypeptide(L)'
;MSSTKKGESLIRQNFASDVEARLNKQINIELYASYVYLSMSYYFDRDDVALENIAKWMKVCFSLLFIFKNCKKRIVQSVSNHV
;
A
#
# COMPACT_ATOMS: atom_id res chain seq x y z
N MET A 1 -36.25 -13.35 -3.24
CA MET A 1 -34.86 -13.86 -3.28
C MET A 1 -34.03 -12.98 -4.21
N SER A 2 -33.07 -12.24 -3.67
CA SER A 2 -32.11 -11.48 -4.48
C SER A 2 -31.16 -12.45 -5.18
N SER A 3 -31.05 -12.30 -6.49
CA SER A 3 -30.24 -13.11 -7.39
C SER A 3 -28.76 -12.81 -7.12
N THR A 4 -28.03 -13.76 -6.52
CA THR A 4 -26.58 -13.62 -6.31
C THR A 4 -25.86 -13.81 -7.64
N LYS A 5 -25.15 -12.78 -8.10
CA LYS A 5 -24.25 -12.87 -9.26
C LYS A 5 -23.05 -13.70 -8.86
N LYS A 6 -22.80 -14.78 -9.59
CA LYS A 6 -21.69 -15.72 -9.39
C LYS A 6 -20.37 -14.97 -9.60
N GLY A 7 -19.67 -14.64 -8.51
CA GLY A 7 -18.38 -13.93 -8.54
C GLY A 7 -18.12 -12.99 -7.35
N GLU A 8 -19.13 -12.63 -6.57
CA GLU A 8 -18.97 -11.67 -5.47
C GLU A 8 -18.39 -12.31 -4.19
N SER A 9 -17.47 -11.61 -3.51
CA SER A 9 -16.86 -12.14 -2.28
C SER A 9 -17.87 -12.21 -1.15
N LEU A 10 -17.80 -13.29 -0.36
CA LEU A 10 -18.70 -13.53 0.76
C LEU A 10 -18.60 -12.45 1.85
N ILE A 11 -17.51 -11.67 1.84
CA ILE A 11 -17.16 -10.66 2.85
C ILE A 11 -17.45 -9.24 2.31
N ARG A 12 -17.83 -9.07 1.04
CA ARG A 12 -18.10 -7.76 0.44
C ARG A 12 -19.39 -7.15 1.00
N GLN A 13 -19.25 -6.30 2.01
CA GLN A 13 -20.34 -5.50 2.57
C GLN A 13 -20.12 -4.02 2.25
N ASN A 14 -21.10 -3.36 1.63
CA ASN A 14 -21.09 -1.91 1.34
C ASN A 14 -19.85 -1.38 0.57
N PHE A 15 -19.31 -2.16 -0.38
CA PHE A 15 -18.15 -1.78 -1.18
C PHE A 15 -18.54 -1.46 -2.63
N ALA A 16 -18.64 -0.17 -2.96
CA ALA A 16 -18.84 0.30 -4.33
C ALA A 16 -17.62 0.00 -5.21
N SER A 17 -17.84 -0.33 -6.49
CA SER A 17 -16.78 -0.62 -7.47
C SER A 17 -15.79 0.54 -7.63
N ASP A 18 -16.27 1.78 -7.54
CA ASP A 18 -15.44 2.98 -7.67
C ASP A 18 -14.43 3.12 -6.53
N VAL A 19 -14.83 2.68 -5.33
CA VAL A 19 -13.98 2.72 -4.13
C VAL A 19 -12.87 1.68 -4.27
N GLU A 20 -13.18 0.49 -4.79
CA GLU A 20 -12.18 -0.56 -5.05
C GLU A 20 -11.14 -0.11 -6.09
N ALA A 21 -11.58 0.50 -7.19
CA ALA A 21 -10.69 1.03 -8.22
C ALA A 21 -9.77 2.14 -7.67
N ARG A 22 -10.30 3.04 -6.83
CA ARG A 22 -9.50 4.08 -6.16
C ARG A 22 -8.51 3.48 -5.17
N LEU A 23 -8.91 2.46 -4.42
CA LEU A 23 -8.04 1.83 -3.42
C LEU A 23 -6.88 1.07 -4.09
N ASN A 24 -7.13 0.41 -5.22
CA ASN A 24 -6.08 -0.23 -6.01
C ASN A 24 -5.06 0.81 -6.57
N LYS A 25 -5.56 1.95 -7.07
CA LYS A 25 -4.69 3.07 -7.49
C LYS A 25 -3.86 3.60 -6.33
N GLN A 26 -4.47 3.77 -5.15
CA GLN A 26 -3.79 4.23 -3.96
C GLN A 26 -2.67 3.27 -3.51
N ILE A 27 -2.91 1.96 -3.56
CA ILE A 27 -1.89 0.94 -3.25
C ILE A 27 -0.68 1.08 -4.18
N ASN A 28 -0.91 1.30 -5.48
CA ASN A 28 0.17 1.48 -6.46
C ASN A 28 0.99 2.76 -6.19
N ILE A 29 0.31 3.88 -5.88
CA ILE A 29 0.98 5.14 -5.52
C ILE A 29 1.81 4.96 -4.24
N GLU A 30 1.28 4.27 -3.22
CA GLU A 30 2.02 4.02 -1.99
C GLU A 30 3.23 3.10 -2.22
N LEU A 31 3.12 2.09 -3.09
CA LEU A 31 4.24 1.25 -3.54
C LEU A 31 5.34 2.09 -4.18
N TYR A 32 4.98 2.95 -5.12
CA TYR A 32 5.92 3.86 -5.76
C TYR A 32 6.58 4.81 -4.75
N ALA A 33 5.78 5.44 -3.87
CA ALA A 33 6.30 6.33 -2.84
C ALA A 33 7.33 5.63 -1.94
N SER A 34 7.08 4.38 -1.54
CA SER A 34 8.04 3.65 -0.71
C SER A 34 9.35 3.32 -1.42
N TYR A 35 9.29 3.07 -2.72
CA TYR A 35 10.50 2.86 -3.53
C TYR A 35 11.32 4.15 -3.59
N VAL A 36 10.66 5.29 -3.77
CA VAL A 36 11.31 6.61 -3.76
C VAL A 36 11.93 6.90 -2.39
N TYR A 37 11.21 6.69 -1.28
CA TYR A 37 11.77 6.87 0.07
C TYR A 37 12.97 5.97 0.35
N LEU A 38 12.94 4.73 -0.12
CA LEU A 38 14.08 3.82 0.01
C LEU A 38 15.28 4.36 -0.78
N SER A 39 15.09 4.74 -2.04
CA SER A 39 16.16 5.31 -2.88
C SER A 39 16.75 6.59 -2.28
N MET A 40 15.90 7.44 -1.70
CA MET A 40 16.31 8.67 -1.04
C MET A 40 17.12 8.38 0.23
N SER A 41 16.72 7.37 1.00
CA SER A 41 17.48 6.95 2.18
C SER A 41 18.90 6.50 1.82
N TYR A 42 19.07 5.75 0.72
CA TYR A 42 20.39 5.32 0.24
C TYR A 42 21.22 6.46 -0.35
N TYR A 43 20.59 7.51 -0.88
CA TYR A 43 21.29 8.71 -1.31
C TYR A 43 21.90 9.47 -0.12
N PHE A 44 21.15 9.61 0.98
CA PHE A 44 21.61 10.29 2.20
C PHE A 44 22.53 9.45 3.09
N ASP A 45 22.56 8.12 2.88
CA ASP A 45 23.46 7.17 3.57
C ASP A 45 24.90 7.22 3.04
N ARG A 46 25.16 7.93 1.93
CA ARG A 46 26.50 8.05 1.35
C ARG A 46 27.41 8.88 2.24
N ASP A 47 28.68 8.45 2.31
CA ASP A 47 29.74 9.13 3.07
C ASP A 47 29.89 10.61 2.68
N ASP A 48 29.58 10.95 1.42
CA ASP A 48 29.68 12.31 0.85
C ASP A 48 28.63 13.29 1.41
N VAL A 49 27.50 12.79 1.90
CA VAL A 49 26.34 13.61 2.34
C VAL A 49 26.13 13.51 3.86
N ALA A 50 26.59 12.42 4.49
CA ALA A 50 26.76 12.22 5.94
C ALA A 50 25.56 12.64 6.83
N LEU A 51 24.33 12.49 6.34
CA LEU A 51 23.08 12.81 7.06
C LEU A 51 22.43 11.54 7.60
N GLU A 52 23.17 10.80 8.44
CA GLU A 52 22.76 9.48 8.99
C GLU A 52 21.36 9.55 9.63
N ASN A 53 21.08 10.57 10.43
CA ASN A 53 19.80 10.69 11.15
C ASN A 53 18.60 10.82 10.20
N ILE A 54 18.77 11.47 9.04
CA ILE A 54 17.71 11.61 8.02
C ILE A 54 17.55 10.29 7.28
N ALA A 55 18.66 9.64 6.90
CA ALA A 55 18.63 8.33 6.25
C ALA A 55 17.93 7.27 7.15
N LYS A 56 18.22 7.29 8.44
CA LYS A 56 17.61 6.41 9.46
C LYS A 56 16.12 6.72 9.65
N TRP A 57 15.75 8.00 9.70
CA TRP A 57 14.33 8.39 9.77
C TRP A 57 13.55 7.96 8.53
N MET A 58 14.11 8.12 7.32
CA MET A 58 13.49 7.66 6.08
C MET A 58 13.30 6.13 6.04
N LYS A 59 14.28 5.36 6.55
CA LYS A 59 14.19 3.89 6.71
C LYS A 59 13.10 3.49 7.71
N VAL A 60 12.93 4.21 8.82
CA VAL A 60 11.86 3.95 9.81
C VAL A 60 10.47 4.31 9.26
N CYS A 61 10.35 5.44 8.56
CA CYS A 61 9.10 5.84 7.90
C CYS A 61 8.67 4.84 6.83
N PHE A 62 9.62 4.24 6.11
CA PHE A 62 9.36 3.15 5.16
C PHE A 62 8.68 1.95 5.84
N SER A 63 9.15 1.53 7.02
CA SER A 63 8.59 0.41 7.77
C SER A 63 7.16 0.66 8.26
N LEU A 64 6.86 1.89 8.69
CA LEU A 64 5.50 2.31 9.05
C LEU A 64 4.54 2.25 7.85
N LEU A 65 4.98 2.73 6.68
CA LEU A 65 4.22 2.59 5.43
C LEU A 65 3.96 1.13 5.08
N PHE A 66 4.85 0.20 5.43
CA PHE A 66 4.68 -1.22 5.15
C PHE A 66 3.52 -1.86 5.95
N ILE A 67 3.35 -1.51 7.22
CA ILE A 67 2.25 -2.02 8.05
C ILE A 67 0.90 -1.52 7.51
N PHE A 68 0.81 -0.22 7.20
CA PHE A 68 -0.40 0.36 6.61
C PHE A 68 -0.74 -0.24 5.24
N LYS A 69 0.26 -0.51 4.41
CA LYS A 69 0.09 -1.18 3.10
C LYS A 69 -0.42 -2.59 3.22
N ASN A 70 0.14 -3.39 4.13
CA ASN A 70 -0.30 -4.77 4.33
C ASN A 70 -1.75 -4.82 4.83
N CYS A 71 -2.14 -3.88 5.69
CA CYS A 71 -3.52 -3.73 6.15
C CYS A 71 -4.46 -3.41 4.98
N LYS A 72 -4.13 -2.40 4.15
CA LYS A 72 -4.95 -2.02 2.98
C LYS A 72 -5.04 -3.12 1.92
N LYS A 73 -3.92 -3.78 1.62
CA LYS A 73 -3.88 -4.89 0.65
C LYS A 73 -4.70 -6.09 1.13
N ARG A 74 -4.63 -6.41 2.43
CA ARG A 74 -5.43 -7.48 3.02
C ARG A 74 -6.94 -7.18 2.94
N ILE A 75 -7.35 -5.93 3.17
CA ILE A 75 -8.74 -5.49 3.04
C ILE A 75 -9.26 -5.66 1.60
N VAL A 76 -8.48 -5.27 0.58
CA VAL A 76 -8.88 -5.46 -0.82
C VAL A 76 -8.93 -6.95 -1.17
N GLN A 77 -7.94 -7.74 -0.78
CA GLN A 77 -7.89 -9.17 -1.12
C GLN A 77 -9.04 -9.96 -0.45
N SER A 78 -9.51 -9.54 0.72
CA SER A 78 -10.71 -10.14 1.34
C SER A 78 -12.02 -9.78 0.63
N VAL A 79 -12.04 -8.69 -0.14
CA VAL A 79 -13.24 -8.16 -0.82
C VAL A 79 -13.25 -8.48 -2.32
N SER A 80 -12.09 -8.66 -2.93
CA SER A 80 -11.93 -9.02 -4.33
C SER A 80 -11.74 -10.54 -4.45
N ASN A 81 -12.81 -11.26 -4.81
CA ASN A 81 -12.63 -12.59 -5.37
C ASN A 81 -11.94 -12.41 -6.73
N HIS A 82 -10.73 -12.94 -6.89
CA HIS A 82 -9.81 -12.73 -8.01
C HIS A 82 -9.03 -11.41 -8.01
N VAL A 83 -7.82 -11.47 -7.46
CA VAL A 83 -6.60 -11.67 -8.28
C VAL A 83 -5.80 -12.81 -7.67
#